data_AF-A0A068VQS1-F1
#
_entry.id   AF-A0A068VQS1-F1
#
_cell.length_a   1.000
_cell.length_b   1.000
_cell.length_c   1.000
_cell.angle_alpha   90.00
_cell.angle_beta   90.00
_cell.angle_gamma   90.00
#
_symmetry.space_group_name_H-M   'P 1'
#
loop_
_entity.id
_entity.type
_entity.pdbx_description
1 polymer ?
#
loop_
_entity_poly.entity_id
_entity_poly.type
_entity_poly.pdbx_seq_one_letter_code
_entity_poly.pdbx_strand_id
1 'polypeptide(L)'
;MQVSFLYAMVVDDQNERCLFYGSTLQKSIRQDPSCTTIEAAQRIGEGLVKACIDLDINEISSYDRNGLARGDRMRAFEIAISRHGFLPR
;
A
#
# COMPACT_ATOMS: atom_id res chain seq x y z
N MET A 1 4.03 3.22 23.54
CA MET A 1 4.06 2.56 22.22
C MET A 1 3.14 3.32 21.28
N GLN A 2 3.68 4.00 20.26
CA GLN A 2 2.83 4.67 19.27
C GLN A 2 2.33 3.61 18.28
N VAL A 3 1.08 3.15 18.46
CA VAL A 3 0.42 2.28 17.49
C VAL A 3 0.08 3.14 16.28
N SER A 4 0.90 3.08 15.24
CA SER A 4 0.65 3.82 14.01
C SER A 4 0.24 2.83 12.92
N PHE A 5 -0.96 3.05 12.41
CA PHE A 5 -1.58 2.26 11.36
C PHE A 5 -1.17 2.83 10.00
N LEU A 6 -1.05 1.97 8.99
CA LEU A 6 -0.85 2.35 7.60
C LEU A 6 -2.13 2.06 6.82
N TYR A 7 -2.49 3.01 5.95
CA TYR A 7 -3.44 2.82 4.87
C TYR A 7 -2.78 3.30 3.57
N ALA A 8 -3.20 2.72 2.45
CA ALA A 8 -2.72 3.09 1.12
C ALA A 8 -3.89 3.08 0.15
N MET A 9 -3.82 3.99 -0.83
CA MET A 9 -4.84 4.15 -1.85
C MET A 9 -4.20 4.26 -3.23
N VAL A 10 -4.89 3.74 -4.24
CA VAL A 10 -4.68 4.14 -5.64
C VAL A 10 -5.88 4.98 -6.03
N VAL A 11 -5.63 6.21 -6.45
CA VAL A 11 -6.66 7.18 -6.79
C VAL A 11 -6.47 7.57 -8.24
N ASP A 12 -7.56 7.49 -9.00
CA ASP A 12 -7.73 8.12 -10.30
C ASP A 12 -8.27 9.53 -10.03
N ASP A 13 -7.40 10.52 -10.13
CA ASP A 13 -7.71 11.92 -9.86
C ASP A 13 -8.59 12.54 -10.95
N GLN A 14 -8.43 12.11 -12.21
CA GLN A 14 -9.22 12.60 -13.33
C GLN A 14 -10.68 12.16 -13.24
N ASN A 15 -10.92 10.92 -12.82
CA ASN A 15 -12.27 10.37 -12.70
C ASN A 15 -12.82 10.43 -11.26
N GLU A 16 -12.05 10.97 -10.30
CA GLU A 16 -12.39 11.07 -8.89
C GLU A 16 -12.73 9.70 -8.23
N ARG A 17 -12.00 8.64 -8.60
CA ARG A 17 -12.28 7.27 -8.13
C ARG A 17 -11.13 6.68 -7.31
N CYS A 18 -11.48 6.06 -6.20
CA CYS A 18 -10.57 5.17 -5.48
C CYS A 18 -10.57 3.79 -6.17
N LEU A 19 -9.46 3.42 -6.80
CA LEU A 19 -9.28 2.15 -7.49
C LEU A 19 -8.84 1.03 -6.53
N PHE A 20 -8.12 1.39 -5.47
CA PHE A 20 -7.70 0.46 -4.43
C PHE A 20 -7.66 1.16 -3.07
N TYR A 21 -8.05 0.44 -2.01
CA TYR A 21 -7.86 0.86 -0.62
C TYR A 21 -7.46 -0.34 0.24
N GLY A 22 -6.34 -0.21 0.95
CA GLY A 22 -5.86 -1.20 1.91
C GLY A 22 -5.45 -0.56 3.22
N SER A 23 -5.73 -1.22 4.35
CA SER A 23 -5.36 -0.74 5.68
C SER A 23 -4.93 -1.87 6.61
N THR A 24 -3.92 -1.59 7.44
CA THR A 24 -3.42 -2.51 8.47
C THR A 24 -4.44 -2.78 9.57
N LEU A 25 -5.60 -2.12 9.55
CA LEU A 25 -6.75 -2.39 10.42
C LEU A 25 -7.75 -3.38 9.84
N GLN A 26 -7.68 -3.67 8.53
CA GLN A 26 -8.62 -4.59 7.88
C GLN A 26 -8.36 -6.03 8.31
N LYS A 27 -9.43 -6.73 8.73
CA LYS A 27 -9.36 -8.15 9.14
C LYS A 27 -8.85 -9.05 8.02
N SER A 28 -9.28 -8.81 6.78
CA SER A 28 -8.84 -9.56 5.59
C SER A 28 -7.33 -9.45 5.34
N ILE A 29 -6.72 -8.32 5.70
CA ILE A 29 -5.27 -8.12 5.59
C ILE A 29 -4.53 -8.84 6.71
N ARG A 30 -5.05 -8.80 7.94
CA ARG A 30 -4.39 -9.43 9.10
C ARG A 30 -4.46 -10.95 9.09
N GLN A 31 -5.55 -11.53 8.56
CA GLN A 31 -5.82 -12.97 8.55
C GLN A 31 -5.78 -13.59 9.97
N ASP A 32 -5.97 -14.91 10.08
CA ASP A 32 -5.92 -15.67 11.33
C ASP A 32 -4.92 -16.83 11.19
N PRO A 33 -3.84 -16.92 12.01
CA PRO A 33 -3.47 -15.99 13.08
C PRO A 33 -3.09 -14.60 12.56
N SER A 34 -3.38 -13.57 13.37
CA SER A 34 -3.11 -12.17 13.02
C SER A 34 -1.62 -11.94 12.80
N CYS A 35 -1.26 -11.41 11.63
CA CYS A 35 0.11 -11.01 11.33
C CYS A 35 0.57 -9.73 12.08
N THR A 36 1.87 -9.49 12.05
CA THR A 36 2.48 -8.24 12.53
C THR A 36 2.02 -7.05 11.67
N THR A 37 2.10 -5.83 12.20
CA THR A 37 1.74 -4.63 11.43
C THR A 37 2.70 -4.38 10.25
N ILE A 38 3.94 -4.90 10.29
CA ILE A 38 4.90 -4.83 9.19
C ILE A 38 4.46 -5.78 8.06
N GLU A 39 4.13 -7.03 8.38
CA GLU A 39 3.59 -7.99 7.39
C GLU A 39 2.26 -7.50 6.81
N ALA A 40 1.39 -6.90 7.63
CA ALA A 40 0.16 -6.28 7.14
C ALA A 40 0.45 -5.15 6.15
N ALA A 41 1.47 -4.31 6.40
CA ALA A 41 1.88 -3.25 5.48
C ALA A 41 2.43 -3.80 4.15
N GLN A 42 3.20 -4.88 4.20
CA GLN A 42 3.65 -5.59 3.00
C GLN A 42 2.46 -6.12 2.19
N ARG A 43 1.51 -6.81 2.83
CA ARG A 43 0.30 -7.34 2.17
C ARG A 43 -0.54 -6.25 1.51
N ILE A 44 -0.61 -5.06 2.10
CA ILE A 44 -1.27 -3.90 1.48
C ILE A 44 -0.56 -3.51 0.18
N GLY A 45 0.77 -3.47 0.17
CA GLY A 45 1.54 -3.18 -1.04
C GLY A 45 1.37 -4.26 -2.12
N GLU A 46 1.33 -5.53 -1.73
CA GLU A 46 1.04 -6.64 -2.65
C GLU A 46 -0.38 -6.55 -3.23
N GLY A 47 -1.37 -6.25 -2.39
CA GLY A 47 -2.75 -6.02 -2.83
C GLY A 47 -2.90 -4.83 -3.77
N LEU A 48 -2.14 -3.75 -3.52
CA LEU A 48 -2.07 -2.58 -4.40
C LEU A 48 -1.51 -2.97 -5.77
N VAL A 49 -0.36 -3.65 -5.80
CA VAL A 49 0.24 -4.15 -7.04
C VAL A 49 -0.72 -5.04 -7.80
N LYS A 50 -1.40 -5.96 -7.11
CA LYS A 50 -2.40 -6.83 -7.74
C LYS A 50 -3.55 -6.01 -8.36
N ALA A 51 -4.07 -5.02 -7.64
CA ALA A 51 -5.15 -4.18 -8.15
C ALA A 51 -4.71 -3.39 -9.40
N CYS A 52 -3.48 -2.87 -9.44
CA CYS A 52 -2.93 -2.23 -10.62
C CYS A 52 -2.83 -3.20 -11.81
N ILE A 53 -2.33 -4.42 -11.59
CA ILE A 53 -2.25 -5.46 -12.64
C ILE A 53 -3.65 -5.82 -13.15
N ASP A 54 -4.61 -6.07 -12.26
CA ASP A 54 -5.98 -6.45 -12.63
C ASP A 54 -6.69 -5.34 -13.44
N LEU A 55 -6.28 -4.07 -13.26
CA LEU A 55 -6.84 -2.90 -13.93
C LEU A 55 -6.01 -2.41 -15.13
N ASP A 56 -4.95 -3.14 -15.51
CA ASP A 56 -4.00 -2.76 -16.56
C ASP A 56 -3.33 -1.37 -16.34
N ILE A 57 -3.06 -1.04 -15.08
CA ILE A 57 -2.35 0.18 -14.67
C ILE A 57 -0.86 -0.11 -14.63
N ASN A 58 -0.14 0.39 -15.63
CA ASN A 58 1.29 0.17 -15.80
C ASN A 58 2.16 1.31 -15.23
N GLU A 59 1.55 2.44 -14.87
CA GLU A 59 2.24 3.63 -14.36
C GLU A 59 1.43 4.28 -13.23
N ILE A 60 2.15 4.75 -12.20
CA ILE A 60 1.62 5.63 -11.16
C ILE A 60 2.39 6.95 -11.27
N SER A 61 1.68 8.03 -11.60
CA SER A 61 2.28 9.33 -11.89
C SER A 61 2.88 10.02 -10.65
N SER A 62 2.40 9.70 -9.46
CA SER A 62 2.84 10.32 -8.20
C SER A 62 2.68 9.38 -7.01
N TYR A 63 3.65 9.45 -6.09
CA TYR A 63 3.61 8.74 -4.82
C TYR A 63 3.63 9.74 -3.66
N ASP A 64 2.49 9.89 -2.97
CA ASP A 64 2.36 10.74 -1.80
C ASP A 64 2.44 9.93 -0.49
N ARG A 65 3.39 10.29 0.38
CA ARG A 65 3.54 9.71 1.72
C ARG A 65 2.75 10.46 2.78
N ASN A 66 2.07 11.54 2.43
CA ASN A 66 1.32 12.42 3.33
C ASN A 66 2.18 12.89 4.53
N GLY A 67 3.44 13.25 4.26
CA GLY A 67 4.39 13.67 5.29
C GLY A 67 4.87 12.59 6.26
N LEU A 68 4.52 11.31 6.06
CA LEU A 68 4.93 10.22 6.95
C LEU A 68 6.43 9.89 6.84
N ALA A 69 7.06 9.71 8.00
CA ALA A 69 8.45 9.27 8.08
C ALA A 69 8.63 7.83 7.58
N ARG A 70 9.81 7.54 7.03
CA ARG A 70 10.18 6.23 6.47
C ARG A 70 10.61 5.26 7.59
N GLY A 71 9.63 4.76 8.35
CA GLY A 71 9.83 3.68 9.33
C GLY A 71 9.68 2.28 8.71
N ASP A 72 9.88 1.23 9.51
CA ASP A 72 9.89 -0.18 9.03
C ASP A 72 8.61 -0.59 8.29
N ARG A 73 7.45 -0.12 8.77
CA ARG A 73 6.16 -0.38 8.10
C ARG A 73 6.08 0.26 6.71
N MET A 74 6.50 1.52 6.61
CA MET A 74 6.50 2.23 5.33
C MET A 74 7.48 1.55 4.37
N ARG A 75 8.67 1.18 4.87
CA ARG A 75 9.66 0.43 4.09
C ARG A 75 9.12 -0.92 3.61
N ALA A 76 8.40 -1.67 4.44
CA ALA A 76 7.82 -2.95 4.03
C ALA A 76 6.75 -2.78 2.93
N PHE A 77 5.89 -1.77 3.05
CA PHE A 77 4.94 -1.40 2.00
C PHE A 77 5.66 -0.98 0.71
N GLU A 78 6.64 -0.07 0.81
CA GLU A 78 7.40 0.45 -0.32
C GLU A 78 8.21 -0.63 -1.05
N ILE A 79 8.81 -1.58 -0.32
CA ILE A 79 9.50 -2.73 -0.91
C ILE A 79 8.52 -3.55 -1.76
N ALA A 80 7.31 -3.80 -1.28
CA ALA A 80 6.31 -4.57 -2.02
C ALA A 80 5.94 -3.88 -3.34
N ILE A 81 5.73 -2.56 -3.33
CA ILE A 81 5.34 -1.80 -4.54
C ILE A 81 6.53 -1.48 -5.46
N SER A 82 7.76 -1.42 -4.94
CA SER A 82 8.96 -1.14 -5.76
C SER A 82 9.19 -2.16 -6.88
N ARG A 83 8.74 -3.40 -6.69
CA ARG A 83 8.85 -4.48 -7.66
C ARG A 83 8.06 -4.23 -8.93
N HIS A 84 7.00 -3.43 -8.85
CA HIS A 84 6.18 -3.09 -10.01
C HIS A 84 6.65 -1.80 -10.72
N GLY A 85 7.70 -1.14 -10.20
CA GLY A 85 8.23 0.11 -10.78
C GLY A 85 7.55 1.39 -10.28
N PHE A 86 6.70 1.30 -9.26
CA PHE A 86 5.97 2.46 -8.74
C PHE A 86 6.81 3.45 -7.93
N LEU A 87 8.01 3.05 -7.51
CA LEU A 87 8.93 3.94 -6.82
C LEU A 87 10.13 4.25 -7.72
N PRO A 88 10.52 5.53 -7.85
CA PRO A 88 11.78 5.87 -8.51
C PRO A 88 12.94 5.17 -7.79
N ARG A 89 13.87 4.62 -8.58
CA ARG A 89 15.06 3.90 -8.09
C ARG A 89 16.04 4.83 -7.39
#